data_AF-A0A7J2YLD9-F1
#
_entry.id   AF-A0A7J2YLD9-F1
#
_cell.length_a   1.000
_cell.length_b   1.000
_cell.length_c   1.000
_cell.angle_alpha   90.00
_cell.angle_beta   90.00
_cell.angle_gamma   90.00
#
_symmetry.space_group_name_H-M   'P 1'
#
loop_
_entity.id
_entity.type
_entity.pdbx_description
1 polymer ?
#
loop_
_entity_poly.entity_id
_entity_poly.type
_entity_poly.pdbx_seq_one_letter_code
_entity_poly.pdbx_strand_id
1 'polypeptide(L)'
;SLENVVLRNIDDLKNVVEENIRKRSGEIEKVRRIIEDELKIFENQLGRIMAEPVISKICRKIDEIREKELRRAYEKLKETDEWKKEVIERFSRELVDRMLQTPMEKLRNAALNHDNALLFTAEKLFGTNIEKEKK
;
A
#
# COMPACT_ATOMS: atom_id res chain seq x y z
N SER A 1 -28.39 -63.11 -3.73
CA SER A 1 -27.83 -61.75 -3.74
C SER A 1 -27.95 -61.20 -2.34
N LEU A 2 -26.85 -60.81 -1.69
CA LEU A 2 -26.90 -60.21 -0.35
C LEU A 2 -27.17 -58.71 -0.51
N GLU A 3 -28.36 -58.27 -0.10
CA GLU A 3 -28.67 -56.84 -0.02
C GLU A 3 -27.70 -56.16 0.95
N ASN A 4 -27.12 -55.03 0.50
CA ASN A 4 -26.19 -54.15 1.23
C ASN A 4 -24.71 -54.54 1.26
N VAL A 5 -24.23 -55.49 0.44
CA VAL A 5 -22.79 -55.75 0.30
C VAL A 5 -22.27 -55.20 -1.03
N VAL A 6 -21.41 -54.16 -0.96
CA VAL A 6 -20.71 -53.60 -2.12
C VAL A 6 -19.29 -54.14 -2.16
N LEU A 7 -18.99 -55.00 -3.13
CA LEU A 7 -17.64 -55.49 -3.39
C LEU A 7 -16.86 -54.39 -4.12
N ARG A 8 -15.79 -53.89 -3.51
CA ARG A 8 -14.82 -53.00 -4.17
C ARG A 8 -13.49 -53.72 -4.33
N ASN A 9 -12.91 -53.66 -5.52
CA ASN A 9 -11.61 -54.24 -5.81
C ASN A 9 -10.49 -53.17 -5.76
N ILE A 10 -9.25 -53.57 -6.00
CA ILE A 10 -8.08 -52.68 -5.99
C ILE A 10 -8.17 -51.61 -7.09
N ASP A 11 -8.84 -51.88 -8.20
CA ASP A 11 -8.98 -50.93 -9.31
C ASP A 11 -10.03 -49.84 -8.98
N ASP A 12 -11.06 -50.16 -8.20
CA ASP A 12 -12.01 -49.18 -7.67
C ASP A 12 -11.34 -48.18 -6.71
N LEU A 13 -10.34 -48.63 -5.94
CA LEU A 13 -9.52 -47.77 -5.07
C LEU A 13 -8.60 -46.84 -5.88
N LYS A 14 -8.02 -47.31 -6.99
CA LYS A 14 -7.19 -46.47 -7.88
C LYS A 14 -8.00 -45.31 -8.46
N ASN A 15 -9.23 -45.56 -8.90
CA ASN A 15 -10.10 -44.51 -9.45
C ASN A 15 -10.38 -43.39 -8.44
N VAL A 16 -10.65 -43.74 -7.17
CA VAL A 16 -10.87 -42.77 -6.09
C VAL A 16 -9.61 -41.98 -5.77
N VAL A 17 -8.43 -42.62 -5.81
CA VAL A 17 -7.14 -41.96 -5.60
C VAL A 17 -6.83 -40.99 -6.73
N GLU A 18 -7.03 -41.39 -7.99
CA GLU A 18 -6.83 -40.51 -9.15
C GLU A 18 -7.81 -39.32 -9.18
N GLU A 19 -9.06 -39.54 -8.78
CA GLU A 19 -10.05 -38.46 -8.64
C GLU A 19 -9.64 -37.48 -7.53
N ASN A 20 -9.13 -37.98 -6.39
CA ASN A 20 -8.62 -37.15 -5.30
C ASN A 20 -7.35 -36.38 -5.68
N ILE A 21 -6.43 -36.98 -6.45
CA ILE A 21 -5.25 -36.30 -6.97
C ILE A 21 -5.67 -35.19 -7.93
N ARG A 22 -6.60 -35.45 -8.87
CA ARG A 22 -7.13 -34.42 -9.78
C ARG A 22 -7.81 -33.27 -9.03
N LYS A 23 -8.62 -33.58 -8.01
CA LYS A 23 -9.23 -32.57 -7.13
C LYS A 23 -8.17 -31.73 -6.39
N ARG A 24 -7.16 -32.38 -5.80
CA ARG A 24 -6.03 -31.71 -5.13
C ARG A 24 -5.24 -30.81 -6.07
N SER A 25 -5.00 -31.22 -7.31
CA SER A 25 -4.30 -30.39 -8.30
C SER A 25 -5.05 -29.09 -8.61
N GLY A 26 -6.40 -29.12 -8.62
CA GLY A 26 -7.22 -27.91 -8.76
C GLY A 26 -7.16 -26.98 -7.54
N GLU A 27 -6.94 -27.53 -6.34
CA GLU A 27 -6.75 -26.74 -5.12
C GLU A 27 -5.37 -26.06 -5.05
N ILE A 28 -4.32 -26.63 -5.66
CA ILE A 28 -2.99 -26.02 -5.73
C ILE A 28 -3.04 -24.62 -6.35
N GLU A 29 -3.80 -24.46 -7.42
CA GLU A 29 -3.95 -23.17 -8.11
C GLU A 29 -4.68 -22.13 -7.25
N LYS A 30 -5.64 -22.57 -6.43
CA LYS A 30 -6.34 -21.69 -5.48
C LYS A 30 -5.39 -21.26 -4.36
N VAL A 31 -4.62 -22.20 -3.81
CA VAL A 31 -3.62 -21.91 -2.77
C VAL A 31 -2.55 -20.96 -3.27
N ARG A 32 -2.06 -21.14 -4.52
CA ARG A 32 -1.09 -20.23 -5.14
C ARG A 32 -1.63 -18.80 -5.21
N ARG A 33 -2.88 -18.62 -5.65
CA ARG A 33 -3.52 -17.30 -5.68
C ARG A 33 -3.60 -16.64 -4.30
N ILE A 34 -3.99 -17.40 -3.27
CA ILE A 34 -4.02 -16.89 -1.90
C ILE A 34 -2.62 -16.42 -1.45
N ILE A 35 -1.58 -17.20 -1.75
CA ILE A 35 -0.20 -16.84 -1.42
C ILE A 35 0.23 -15.58 -2.17
N GLU A 36 -0.08 -15.46 -3.46
CA GLU A 36 0.26 -14.28 -4.26
C GLU A 36 -0.45 -13.00 -3.76
N ASP A 37 -1.72 -13.12 -3.35
CA ASP A 37 -2.46 -12.00 -2.79
C ASP A 37 -1.91 -11.58 -1.41
N GLU A 38 -1.60 -12.55 -0.54
CA GLU A 38 -1.00 -12.28 0.77
C GLU A 38 0.41 -11.70 0.63
N LEU A 39 1.19 -12.17 -0.34
CA LEU A 39 2.51 -11.64 -0.65
C LEU A 39 2.43 -10.17 -1.05
N LYS A 40 1.46 -9.77 -1.89
CA LYS A 40 1.24 -8.36 -2.25
C LYS A 40 0.88 -7.52 -1.03
N ILE A 41 0.07 -8.04 -0.11
CA ILE A 41 -0.27 -7.34 1.13
C ILE A 41 0.99 -7.14 1.98
N PHE A 42 1.79 -8.19 2.14
CA PHE A 42 3.05 -8.14 2.88
C PHE A 42 4.06 -7.18 2.26
N GLU A 43 4.26 -7.22 0.94
CA GLU A 43 5.12 -6.28 0.22
C GLU A 43 4.63 -4.84 0.44
N ASN A 44 3.33 -4.57 0.31
CA ASN A 44 2.80 -3.23 0.60
C ASN A 44 3.07 -2.78 2.05
N GLN A 45 2.97 -3.68 3.03
CA GLN A 45 3.27 -3.38 4.44
C GLN A 45 4.77 -3.10 4.63
N LEU A 46 5.63 -3.93 4.07
CA LEU A 46 7.08 -3.77 4.15
C LEU A 46 7.53 -2.46 3.49
N GLY A 47 6.97 -2.14 2.31
CA GLY A 47 7.25 -0.90 1.59
C GLY A 47 6.83 0.35 2.36
N ARG A 48 5.73 0.28 3.11
CA ARG A 48 5.34 1.35 4.05
C ARG A 48 6.41 1.53 5.13
N ILE A 49 6.78 0.46 5.84
CA ILE A 49 7.77 0.53 6.93
C ILE A 49 9.11 1.09 6.44
N MET A 50 9.60 0.63 5.29
CA MET A 50 10.89 1.06 4.75
C MET A 50 10.88 2.51 4.24
N ALA A 51 9.77 2.96 3.64
CA ALA A 51 9.66 4.32 3.11
C ALA A 51 9.20 5.35 4.15
N GLU A 52 8.68 4.92 5.30
CA GLU A 52 8.11 5.76 6.36
C GLU A 52 9.00 6.97 6.72
N PRO A 53 10.33 6.84 6.92
CA PRO A 53 11.16 7.98 7.31
C PRO A 53 11.24 9.08 6.25
N VAL A 54 11.27 8.70 4.97
CA VAL A 54 11.34 9.65 3.84
C VAL A 54 9.97 10.26 3.59
N ILE A 55 8.93 9.42 3.53
CA ILE A 55 7.55 9.82 3.30
C ILE A 55 7.06 10.79 4.37
N SER A 56 7.30 10.48 5.65
CA SER A 56 6.87 11.32 6.77
C SER A 56 7.47 12.74 6.72
N LYS A 57 8.77 12.86 6.40
CA LYS A 57 9.41 14.17 6.23
C LYS A 57 8.81 14.98 5.08
N ILE A 58 8.52 14.33 3.95
CA ILE A 58 7.92 14.98 2.78
C ILE A 58 6.50 15.44 3.12
N CYS A 59 5.67 14.57 3.70
CA CYS A 59 4.31 14.90 4.12
C CYS A 59 4.29 16.09 5.06
N ARG A 60 5.16 16.09 6.09
CA ARG A 60 5.26 17.18 7.06
C ARG A 60 5.57 18.51 6.40
N LYS A 61 6.59 18.55 5.53
CA LYS A 61 6.98 19.78 4.84
C LYS A 61 5.86 20.32 3.94
N ILE A 62 5.14 19.44 3.26
CA ILE A 62 4.03 19.84 2.40
C ILE A 62 2.86 20.37 3.24
N ASP A 63 2.58 19.75 4.37
CA ASP A 63 1.53 20.22 5.28
C ASP A 63 1.88 21.60 5.89
N GLU A 64 3.15 21.82 6.26
CA GLU A 64 3.63 23.13 6.70
C GLU A 64 3.43 24.23 5.64
N ILE A 65 3.65 23.90 4.36
CA ILE A 65 3.38 24.80 3.23
C ILE A 65 1.87 25.04 3.08
N ARG A 66 1.07 23.96 3.11
CA ARG A 66 -0.40 24.02 3.00
C ARG A 66 -0.99 24.93 4.07
N GLU A 67 -0.63 24.74 5.33
CA GLU A 67 -1.10 25.56 6.44
C GLU A 67 -0.70 27.04 6.29
N LYS A 68 0.52 27.30 5.80
CA LYS A 68 0.99 28.67 5.57
C LYS A 68 0.17 29.38 4.51
N GLU A 69 -0.13 28.71 3.40
CA GLU A 69 -0.97 29.29 2.34
C GLU A 69 -2.43 29.40 2.75
N LEU A 70 -2.95 28.47 3.55
CA LEU A 70 -4.27 28.59 4.16
C LEU A 70 -4.41 29.81 5.06
N ARG A 71 -3.44 30.04 5.96
CA ARG A 71 -3.44 31.22 6.83
C ARG A 71 -3.46 32.51 6.00
N ARG A 72 -2.63 32.57 4.94
CA ARG A 72 -2.62 33.71 3.99
C ARG A 72 -3.96 33.88 3.28
N ALA A 73 -4.62 32.79 2.90
CA ALA A 73 -5.93 32.84 2.27
C ALA A 73 -6.99 33.41 3.23
N TYR A 74 -7.01 32.96 4.48
CA TYR A 74 -7.93 33.49 5.50
C TYR A 74 -7.69 34.98 5.77
N GLU A 75 -6.43 35.41 5.88
CA GLU A 75 -6.07 36.82 6.06
C GLU A 75 -6.55 37.69 4.88
N LYS A 76 -6.31 37.24 3.64
CA LYS A 76 -6.72 37.97 2.42
C LYS A 76 -8.23 38.06 2.27
N LEU A 77 -8.95 37.00 2.59
CA LEU A 77 -10.40 36.95 2.52
C LEU A 77 -11.05 37.68 3.70
N LYS A 78 -10.28 38.02 4.76
CA LYS A 78 -10.80 38.46 6.06
C LYS A 78 -11.88 37.51 6.58
N GLU A 79 -11.70 36.21 6.33
CA GLU A 79 -12.74 35.22 6.56
C GLU A 79 -12.86 34.93 8.05
N THR A 80 -14.08 35.02 8.57
CA THR A 80 -14.42 34.82 9.99
C THR A 80 -15.46 33.74 10.18
N ASP A 81 -16.14 33.32 9.10
CA ASP A 81 -17.11 32.24 9.10
C ASP A 81 -16.41 30.88 9.20
N GLU A 82 -16.67 30.17 10.30
CA GLU A 82 -16.04 28.89 10.60
C GLU A 82 -16.44 27.79 9.61
N TRP A 83 -17.66 27.82 9.08
CA TRP A 83 -18.12 26.86 8.07
C TRP A 83 -17.30 27.00 6.78
N LYS A 84 -17.08 28.25 6.33
CA LYS A 84 -16.28 28.50 5.12
C LYS A 84 -14.82 28.13 5.32
N LYS A 85 -14.25 28.39 6.50
CA LYS A 85 -12.90 27.94 6.85
C LYS A 85 -12.81 26.42 6.78
N GLU A 86 -13.79 25.70 7.33
CA GLU A 86 -13.80 24.23 7.27
C GLU A 86 -13.85 23.70 5.83
N VAL A 87 -14.66 24.33 4.95
CA VAL A 87 -14.72 23.97 3.52
C VAL A 87 -13.37 24.18 2.84
N ILE A 88 -12.69 25.31 3.08
CA ILE A 88 -11.39 25.63 2.50
C ILE A 88 -10.29 24.70 3.05
N GLU A 89 -10.31 24.44 4.36
CA GLU A 89 -9.41 23.49 5.03
C GLU A 89 -9.54 22.10 4.39
N ARG A 90 -10.76 21.59 4.26
CA ARG A 90 -11.05 20.28 3.66
C ARG A 90 -10.57 20.22 2.21
N PHE A 91 -10.89 21.23 1.41
CA PHE A 91 -10.41 21.34 0.03
C PHE A 91 -8.88 21.28 -0.05
N SER A 92 -8.18 22.03 0.81
CA SER A 92 -6.72 22.05 0.82
C SER A 92 -6.10 20.69 1.15
N ARG A 93 -6.70 19.95 2.10
CA ARG A 93 -6.25 18.61 2.48
C ARG A 93 -6.48 17.63 1.35
N GLU A 94 -7.69 17.60 0.80
CA GLU A 94 -8.03 16.71 -0.32
C GLU A 94 -7.14 16.95 -1.54
N LEU A 95 -6.81 18.21 -1.83
CA LEU A 95 -5.88 18.56 -2.91
C LEU A 95 -4.49 17.97 -2.65
N VAL A 96 -3.94 18.18 -1.46
CA VAL A 96 -2.62 17.65 -1.08
C VAL A 96 -2.61 16.13 -1.10
N ASP A 97 -3.62 15.48 -0.52
CA ASP A 97 -3.73 14.02 -0.48
C ASP A 97 -3.76 13.42 -1.89
N ARG A 98 -4.55 14.00 -2.80
CA ARG A 98 -4.60 13.57 -4.21
C ARG A 98 -3.27 13.77 -4.93
N MET A 99 -2.57 14.87 -4.66
CA MET A 99 -1.24 15.12 -5.23
C MET A 99 -0.18 14.14 -4.70
N LEU A 100 -0.31 13.69 -3.45
CA LEU A 100 0.65 12.80 -2.81
C LEU A 100 0.37 11.31 -3.01
N GLN A 101 -0.83 10.93 -3.44
CA GLN A 101 -1.17 9.53 -3.67
C GLN A 101 -0.15 8.79 -4.53
N THR A 102 0.10 9.27 -5.76
CA THR A 102 1.02 8.62 -6.71
C THR A 102 2.49 8.70 -6.27
N PRO A 103 3.03 9.87 -5.87
CA PRO A 103 4.42 9.95 -5.41
C PRO A 103 4.71 9.06 -4.21
N MET A 104 3.81 8.98 -3.23
CA MET A 104 4.02 8.14 -2.04
C MET A 104 3.99 6.65 -2.38
N GLU A 105 3.13 6.22 -3.30
CA GLU A 105 3.14 4.86 -3.81
C GLU A 105 4.45 4.53 -4.54
N LYS A 106 4.95 5.44 -5.37
CA LYS A 106 6.26 5.29 -6.05
C LYS A 106 7.40 5.20 -5.04
N LEU A 107 7.39 5.97 -3.96
CA LEU A 107 8.41 5.90 -2.91
C LEU A 107 8.37 4.59 -2.11
N ARG A 108 7.17 4.06 -1.82
CA ARG A 108 7.03 2.73 -1.18
C ARG A 108 7.60 1.63 -2.07
N ASN A 109 7.28 1.67 -3.36
CA ASN A 109 7.81 0.73 -4.34
C ASN A 109 9.32 0.87 -4.52
N ALA A 110 9.85 2.10 -4.49
CA ALA A 110 11.29 2.35 -4.52
C ALA A 110 11.99 1.69 -3.31
N ALA A 111 11.41 1.84 -2.11
CA ALA A 111 11.95 1.25 -0.90
C ALA A 111 11.94 -0.29 -0.94
N LEU A 112 10.88 -0.91 -1.46
CA LEU A 112 10.80 -2.37 -1.66
C LEU A 112 11.86 -2.90 -2.62
N ASN A 113 12.09 -2.17 -3.71
CA ASN A 113 13.06 -2.56 -4.73
C ASN A 113 14.50 -2.10 -4.41
N HIS A 114 14.74 -1.56 -3.21
CA HIS A 114 16.02 -0.99 -2.80
C HIS A 114 16.57 0.08 -3.76
N ASP A 115 15.68 0.83 -4.41
CA ASP A 115 16.03 1.96 -5.28
C ASP A 115 16.39 3.20 -4.44
N ASN A 116 17.58 3.15 -3.85
CA ASN A 116 18.14 4.22 -3.04
C ASN A 116 18.36 5.51 -3.85
N ALA A 117 18.56 5.41 -5.17
CA ALA A 117 18.76 6.57 -6.02
C ALA A 117 17.49 7.41 -6.13
N LEU A 118 16.33 6.76 -6.32
CA LEU A 118 15.04 7.46 -6.35
C LEU A 118 14.68 8.05 -4.98
N LEU A 119 14.90 7.30 -3.89
CA LEU A 119 14.66 7.80 -2.52
C LEU A 119 15.51 9.06 -2.22
N PHE A 120 16.80 9.01 -2.53
CA PHE A 120 17.70 10.16 -2.33
C PHE A 120 17.34 11.35 -3.23
N THR A 121 16.93 11.07 -4.47
CA THR A 121 16.46 12.11 -5.39
C THR A 121 15.21 12.79 -4.84
N ALA A 122 14.26 12.02 -4.32
CA ALA A 122 13.07 12.58 -3.67
C ALA A 122 13.44 13.43 -2.45
N GLU A 123 14.36 12.97 -1.58
CA GLU A 123 14.81 13.77 -0.45
C GLU A 123 15.46 15.10 -0.88
N LYS A 124 16.19 15.10 -1.99
CA LYS A 124 16.75 16.33 -2.58
C LYS A 124 15.68 17.23 -3.18
N LEU A 125 14.78 16.70 -4.00
CA LEU A 125 13.72 17.45 -4.67
C LEU A 125 12.80 18.14 -3.68
N PHE A 126 12.43 17.43 -2.61
CA PHE A 126 11.60 17.99 -1.55
C PHE A 126 12.44 18.71 -0.48
N GLY A 127 13.77 18.73 -0.58
CA GLY A 127 14.67 19.38 0.37
C GLY A 127 14.44 18.90 1.81
N THR A 128 14.30 17.59 2.00
CA THR A 128 14.16 16.91 3.29
C THR A 128 15.46 16.24 3.74
N ASN A 129 16.54 16.39 2.95
CA ASN A 129 17.87 15.94 3.29
C ASN A 129 18.41 16.80 4.45
N ILE A 130 18.48 16.20 5.65
CA ILE A 130 19.24 16.77 6.75
C ILE A 130 20.69 16.48 6.40
N GLU A 131 21.47 17.50 6.09
CA GLU A 131 22.93 17.36 6.07
C GLU A 131 23.31 16.64 7.35
N LYS A 132 23.90 15.45 7.25
CA LYS A 132 24.49 14.80 8.43
C LYS A 132 25.44 15.83 9.01
N GLU A 133 25.10 16.38 10.18
CA GLU A 133 26.00 17.22 10.95
C GLU A 133 27.33 16.49 11.00
N LYS A 134 28.36 17.09 10.38
CA LYS A 134 29.74 16.63 10.50
C LYS A 134 30.06 16.69 11.99
N LYS A 135 30.18 15.52 12.61
CA LYS A 135 30.78 15.38 13.94
C LYS A 135 32.28 15.23 13.79
#